data_AF-A0A7L4ZPS8-F1
#
_entry.id   AF-A0A7L4ZPS8-F1
#
_cell.length_a   1.000
_cell.length_b   1.000
_cell.length_c   1.000
_cell.angle_alpha   90.00
_cell.angle_beta   90.00
_cell.angle_gamma   90.00
#
_symmetry.space_group_name_H-M   'P 1'
#
loop_
_entity.id
_entity.type
_entity.pdbx_description
1 polymer ?
#
loop_
_entity_poly.entity_id
_entity_poly.type
_entity_poly.pdbx_seq_one_letter_code
_entity_poly.pdbx_strand_id
1 'polypeptide(L)'
;MKCFILEAIKNGFYTLKKTYKLHYKLLKKVLKENLFIFLGFIFLGFIFGLFSETKDAEYRTIMLLTFVGVMLLLNLQTIILLIDYYVRNKETIVEIDTASKYITISKKGHFKKYEFSEIETSTYHLGIYYKQAIDNWVREYAIHSDFGYWDLKFKNGDRYYISNLIVDFLHEYAFIKKTKYRFRFFPYINTSNSKKAVKLKRAKEKTNIEKFVEKFQSKNEKQLREILDNKTKYQKDAVKAAEIVLKRKNIDNNQY
;
A
#
# COMPACT_ATOMS: atom_id res chain seq x y z
N MET A 1 -8.05 35.82 -7.53
CA MET A 1 -8.04 34.45 -8.09
C MET A 1 -6.69 34.03 -8.72
N LYS A 2 -5.59 34.79 -8.56
CA LYS A 2 -4.25 34.43 -9.06
C LYS A 2 -3.29 33.83 -8.00
N CYS A 3 -3.65 33.84 -6.71
CA CYS A 3 -2.78 33.32 -5.65
C CYS A 3 -2.87 31.79 -5.44
N PHE A 4 -4.00 31.15 -5.72
CA PHE A 4 -4.17 29.71 -5.47
C PHE A 4 -3.39 28.81 -6.45
N ILE A 5 -3.14 29.30 -7.67
CA ILE A 5 -2.39 28.55 -8.69
C ILE A 5 -0.90 28.52 -8.36
N LEU A 6 -0.36 29.58 -7.75
CA LEU A 6 1.05 29.66 -7.36
C LEU A 6 1.37 28.81 -6.13
N GLU A 7 0.41 28.58 -5.23
CA GLU A 7 0.59 27.76 -4.04
C GLU A 7 0.52 26.25 -4.35
N ALA A 8 -0.25 25.87 -5.38
CA ALA A 8 -0.23 24.51 -5.94
C ALA A 8 1.08 24.17 -6.66
N ILE A 9 1.80 25.18 -7.18
CA ILE A 9 3.10 25.01 -7.84
C ILE A 9 4.24 24.93 -6.80
N LYS A 10 4.09 25.57 -5.62
CA LYS A 10 5.09 25.55 -4.54
C LYS A 10 5.10 24.25 -3.72
N ASN A 11 4.00 23.49 -3.71
CA ASN A 11 3.86 22.22 -2.96
C ASN A 11 4.22 20.95 -3.77
N GLY A 12 5.26 21.01 -4.60
CA GLY A 12 6.04 19.83 -4.96
C GLY A 12 5.32 18.72 -5.75
N PHE A 13 4.78 19.02 -6.93
CA PHE A 13 4.40 18.01 -7.93
C PHE A 13 5.62 17.43 -8.67
N TYR A 14 6.66 17.02 -7.93
CA TYR A 14 7.74 16.18 -8.45
C TYR A 14 7.80 14.89 -7.66
N THR A 15 6.79 14.03 -7.81
CA THR A 15 6.91 12.64 -7.35
C THR A 15 7.64 11.81 -8.40
N LEU A 16 8.97 11.93 -8.35
CA LEU A 16 9.98 11.11 -9.02
C LEU A 16 9.87 9.66 -8.52
N LYS A 17 8.98 8.87 -9.12
CA LYS A 17 8.84 7.42 -8.90
C LYS A 17 8.71 6.95 -7.44
N LYS A 18 7.52 6.50 -7.06
CA LYS A 18 7.26 5.89 -5.74
C LYS A 18 6.97 4.40 -5.86
N THR A 19 7.52 3.61 -4.94
CA THR A 19 7.25 2.17 -4.81
C THR A 19 6.41 1.94 -3.57
N TYR A 20 5.27 1.27 -3.76
CA TYR A 20 4.27 1.00 -2.75
C TYR A 20 4.18 -0.50 -2.49
N LYS A 21 4.04 -0.85 -1.22
CA LYS A 21 3.91 -2.23 -0.74
C LYS A 21 2.83 -2.27 0.32
N LEU A 22 2.33 -3.47 0.60
CA LEU A 22 1.42 -3.69 1.71
C LEU A 22 2.01 -3.13 3.01
N HIS A 23 1.26 -2.26 3.68
CA HIS A 23 1.64 -1.64 4.93
C HIS A 23 0.55 -1.82 6.00
N TYR A 24 0.95 -1.75 7.26
CA TYR A 24 0.06 -1.97 8.40
C TYR A 24 -0.44 -0.67 9.06
N LYS A 25 -0.27 0.48 8.41
CA LYS A 25 -0.68 1.78 8.98
C LYS A 25 -2.17 1.82 9.33
N LEU A 26 -3.03 1.45 8.38
CA LEU A 26 -4.49 1.38 8.58
C LEU A 26 -4.87 0.32 9.62
N LEU A 27 -4.22 -0.85 9.59
CA LEU A 27 -4.43 -1.88 10.60
C LEU A 27 -4.14 -1.36 12.01
N LYS A 28 -3.00 -0.69 12.20
CA LYS A 28 -2.63 -0.09 13.49
C LYS A 28 -3.63 0.99 13.93
N LYS A 29 -4.13 1.81 12.99
CA LYS A 29 -5.16 2.82 13.26
C LYS A 29 -6.45 2.17 13.78
N VAL A 30 -6.98 1.19 13.05
CA VAL A 30 -8.20 0.46 13.42
C VAL A 30 -8.06 -0.26 14.75
N LEU A 31 -6.91 -0.90 15.01
CA LEU A 31 -6.64 -1.56 16.29
C LEU A 31 -6.60 -0.55 17.44
N LYS A 32 -5.96 0.60 17.24
CA LYS A 32 -5.89 1.68 18.22
C LYS A 32 -7.27 2.23 18.54
N GLU A 33 -8.08 2.52 17.52
CA GLU A 33 -9.45 3.05 17.69
C GLU A 33 -10.34 2.04 18.41
N ASN A 34 -10.27 0.77 18.04
CA ASN A 34 -10.99 -0.30 18.74
C ASN A 34 -10.58 -0.43 20.20
N LEU A 35 -9.28 -0.31 20.51
CA LEU A 35 -8.80 -0.31 21.89
C LEU A 35 -9.36 0.87 22.68
N PHE A 36 -9.37 2.08 22.11
CA PHE A 36 -9.95 3.25 22.78
C PHE A 36 -11.44 3.11 23.02
N ILE A 37 -12.18 2.60 22.03
CA ILE A 37 -13.60 2.31 22.17
C ILE A 37 -13.81 1.31 23.31
N PHE A 38 -13.11 0.17 23.27
CA PHE A 38 -13.19 -0.86 24.31
C PHE A 38 -12.89 -0.32 25.72
N LEU A 39 -11.81 0.46 25.88
CA LEU A 39 -11.47 1.09 27.16
C LEU A 39 -12.51 2.12 27.59
N GLY A 40 -13.04 2.91 26.65
CA GLY A 40 -14.11 3.86 26.91
C GLY A 40 -15.37 3.18 27.44
N PHE A 41 -15.69 1.99 26.94
CA PHE A 41 -16.82 1.21 27.43
C PHE A 41 -16.57 0.54 28.78
N ILE A 42 -15.35 0.05 29.06
CA ILE A 42 -14.99 -0.39 30.42
C ILE A 42 -15.19 0.76 31.41
N PHE A 43 -14.71 1.95 31.04
CA PHE A 43 -14.89 3.14 31.86
C PHE A 43 -16.37 3.50 32.06
N LEU A 44 -17.17 3.48 30.99
CA LEU A 44 -18.60 3.76 31.06
C LEU A 44 -19.34 2.73 31.93
N GLY A 45 -18.96 1.45 31.82
CA GLY A 45 -19.50 0.36 32.65
C GLY A 45 -19.12 0.51 34.12
N PHE A 46 -17.89 0.96 34.43
CA PHE A 46 -17.48 1.30 35.80
C PHE A 46 -18.30 2.46 36.36
N ILE A 47 -18.47 3.55 35.61
CA ILE A 47 -19.31 4.68 35.99
C ILE A 47 -20.76 4.22 36.24
N PHE A 48 -21.35 3.46 35.33
CA PHE A 48 -22.69 2.92 35.49
C PHE A 48 -22.82 2.06 36.75
N GLY A 49 -21.81 1.23 37.05
CA GLY A 49 -21.75 0.42 38.27
C GLY A 49 -21.70 1.22 39.57
N LEU A 50 -21.16 2.44 39.56
CA LEU A 50 -21.19 3.35 40.72
C LEU A 50 -22.59 3.91 41.01
N PHE A 51 -23.43 4.05 39.97
CA PHE A 51 -24.78 4.61 40.08
C PHE A 51 -25.88 3.55 40.08
N SER A 52 -25.57 2.30 39.76
CA SER A 52 -26.55 1.21 39.75
C SER A 52 -26.75 0.66 41.17
N GLU A 53 -27.98 0.66 41.66
CA GLU A 53 -28.35 -0.03 42.91
C GLU A 53 -28.31 -1.57 42.78
N THR A 54 -28.32 -2.07 41.54
CA THR A 54 -28.30 -3.49 41.22
C THR A 54 -26.90 -4.09 41.43
N LYS A 55 -26.74 -4.87 42.50
CA LYS A 55 -25.53 -5.66 42.76
C LYS A 55 -25.52 -7.02 42.03
N ASP A 56 -26.50 -7.29 41.18
CA ASP A 56 -26.65 -8.57 40.49
C ASP A 56 -25.50 -8.85 39.51
N ALA A 57 -24.77 -9.93 39.76
CA ALA A 57 -23.64 -10.35 38.93
C ALA A 57 -24.10 -10.92 37.58
N GLU A 58 -25.29 -11.50 37.52
CA GLU A 58 -25.84 -12.08 36.29
C GLU A 58 -26.17 -10.98 35.29
N TYR A 59 -26.86 -9.92 35.74
CA TYR A 59 -27.16 -8.74 34.92
C TYR A 59 -25.90 -8.08 34.34
N ARG A 60 -24.85 -7.91 35.16
CA ARG A 60 -23.54 -7.36 34.70
C ARG A 60 -22.89 -8.23 33.64
N THR A 61 -23.00 -9.56 33.77
CA THR A 61 -22.44 -10.51 32.81
C THR A 61 -23.17 -10.43 31.47
N ILE A 62 -24.51 -10.38 31.49
CA ILE A 62 -25.34 -10.24 30.29
C ILE A 62 -25.00 -8.93 29.57
N MET A 63 -24.94 -7.80 30.29
CA MET A 63 -24.56 -6.50 29.75
C MET A 63 -23.19 -6.54 29.05
N LEU A 64 -22.19 -7.18 29.67
CA LEU A 64 -20.85 -7.31 29.10
C LEU A 64 -20.84 -8.17 27.83
N LEU A 65 -21.59 -9.28 27.81
CA LEU A 65 -21.72 -10.13 26.63
C LEU A 65 -22.44 -9.42 25.48
N THR A 66 -23.55 -8.72 25.78
CA THR A 66 -24.26 -7.88 24.79
C THR A 66 -23.32 -6.84 24.20
N PHE A 67 -22.52 -6.19 25.05
CA PHE A 67 -21.54 -5.20 24.62
C PHE A 67 -20.49 -5.78 23.67
N VAL A 68 -19.88 -6.91 24.04
CA VAL A 68 -18.93 -7.63 23.17
C VAL A 68 -19.59 -8.01 21.85
N GLY A 69 -20.84 -8.49 21.88
CA GLY A 69 -21.62 -8.82 20.68
C GLY A 69 -21.82 -7.62 19.75
N VAL A 70 -22.23 -6.46 20.30
CA VAL A 70 -22.39 -5.22 19.52
C VAL A 70 -21.07 -4.77 18.92
N MET A 71 -19.96 -4.82 19.68
CA MET A 71 -18.64 -4.46 19.18
C MET A 71 -18.18 -5.34 18.01
N LEU A 72 -18.41 -6.65 18.10
CA LEU A 72 -18.10 -7.58 17.02
C LEU A 72 -18.95 -7.28 15.78
N LEU A 73 -20.24 -7.01 15.95
CA LEU A 73 -21.15 -6.65 14.84
C LEU A 73 -20.72 -5.35 14.14
N LEU A 74 -20.40 -4.31 14.91
CA LEU A 74 -19.94 -3.02 14.35
C LEU A 74 -18.62 -3.15 13.59
N ASN A 75 -17.71 -4.02 14.06
CA ASN A 75 -16.41 -4.25 13.42
C ASN A 75 -16.43 -5.30 12.31
N LEU A 76 -17.50 -6.09 12.19
CA LEU A 76 -17.57 -7.19 11.24
C LEU A 76 -17.27 -6.72 9.80
N GLN A 77 -17.83 -5.58 9.42
CA GLN A 77 -17.59 -4.96 8.11
C GLN A 77 -16.11 -4.64 7.90
N THR A 78 -15.48 -3.97 8.88
CA THR A 78 -14.05 -3.62 8.84
C THR A 78 -13.16 -4.86 8.74
N ILE A 79 -13.47 -5.90 9.51
CA ILE A 79 -12.73 -7.17 9.50
C ILE A 79 -12.83 -7.84 8.13
N ILE A 80 -14.03 -7.90 7.54
CA ILE A 80 -14.24 -8.47 6.20
C ILE A 80 -13.40 -7.73 5.15
N LEU A 81 -13.41 -6.39 5.14
CA LEU A 81 -12.60 -5.60 4.20
C LEU A 81 -11.11 -5.82 4.40
N LEU A 82 -10.65 -5.82 5.65
CA LEU A 82 -9.25 -6.02 5.97
C LEU A 82 -8.75 -7.38 5.46
N ILE A 83 -9.52 -8.45 5.71
CA ILE A 83 -9.20 -9.81 5.23
C ILE A 83 -9.19 -9.83 3.71
N ASP A 84 -10.24 -9.33 3.06
CA ASP A 84 -10.37 -9.33 1.60
C ASP A 84 -9.23 -8.58 0.92
N TYR A 85 -8.92 -7.38 1.40
CA TYR A 85 -7.86 -6.54 0.88
C TYR A 85 -6.48 -7.17 1.11
N TYR A 86 -6.23 -7.69 2.32
CA TYR A 86 -4.98 -8.37 2.64
C TYR A 86 -4.77 -9.57 1.70
N VAL A 87 -5.75 -10.47 1.58
CA VAL A 87 -5.65 -11.67 0.75
C VAL A 87 -5.43 -11.31 -0.72
N ARG A 88 -6.17 -10.33 -1.26
CA ARG A 88 -6.05 -9.93 -2.66
C ARG A 88 -4.74 -9.21 -2.97
N ASN A 89 -4.22 -8.43 -2.04
CA ASN A 89 -3.05 -7.59 -2.24
C ASN A 89 -1.76 -8.13 -1.61
N LYS A 90 -1.81 -9.30 -0.95
CA LYS A 90 -0.63 -10.03 -0.50
C LYS A 90 0.37 -10.20 -1.65
N GLU A 91 1.65 -9.95 -1.36
CA GLU A 91 2.77 -10.04 -2.32
C GLU A 91 2.59 -9.17 -3.58
N THR A 92 1.82 -8.07 -3.47
CA THR A 92 1.67 -7.09 -4.54
C THR A 92 2.55 -5.87 -4.26
N ILE A 93 3.28 -5.42 -5.28
CA ILE A 93 4.10 -4.20 -5.27
C ILE A 93 3.63 -3.33 -6.43
N VAL A 94 3.41 -2.06 -6.16
CA VAL A 94 2.97 -1.09 -7.17
C VAL A 94 4.02 0.01 -7.25
N GLU A 95 4.62 0.20 -8.41
CA GLU A 95 5.53 1.32 -8.67
C GLU A 95 4.83 2.33 -9.57
N ILE A 96 4.76 3.58 -9.15
CA ILE A 96 4.12 4.65 -9.92
C ILE A 96 5.19 5.68 -10.22
N ASP A 97 5.48 5.86 -11.51
CA ASP A 97 6.33 6.92 -12.02
C ASP A 97 5.46 7.97 -12.73
N THR A 98 5.15 9.04 -12.00
CA THR A 98 4.30 10.12 -12.52
C THR A 98 4.99 10.97 -13.58
N ALA A 99 6.33 11.10 -13.53
CA ALA A 99 7.10 11.87 -14.50
C ALA A 99 7.17 11.13 -15.84
N SER A 100 7.51 9.85 -15.79
CA SER A 100 7.55 8.99 -16.99
C SER A 100 6.16 8.48 -17.41
N LYS A 101 5.12 8.69 -16.59
CA LYS A 101 3.73 8.25 -16.80
C LYS A 101 3.57 6.74 -16.95
N TYR A 102 4.23 5.99 -16.07
CA TYR A 102 4.12 4.53 -16.02
C TYR A 102 3.65 4.03 -14.66
N ILE A 103 2.97 2.90 -14.68
CA ILE A 103 2.67 2.09 -13.51
C ILE A 103 3.21 0.67 -13.73
N THR A 104 3.99 0.17 -12.78
CA THR A 104 4.44 -1.23 -12.75
C THR A 104 3.73 -1.94 -11.63
N ILE A 105 3.05 -3.04 -11.95
CA ILE A 105 2.37 -3.87 -10.95
C ILE A 105 3.08 -5.22 -10.93
N SER A 106 3.63 -5.57 -9.77
CA SER A 106 4.21 -6.89 -9.48
C SER A 106 3.32 -7.64 -8.50
N LYS A 107 3.05 -8.92 -8.76
CA LYS A 107 2.28 -9.81 -7.89
C LYS A 107 2.91 -11.20 -7.90
N LYS A 108 3.23 -11.72 -6.72
CA LYS A 108 3.88 -13.05 -6.55
C LYS A 108 5.14 -13.21 -7.43
N GLY A 109 5.94 -12.14 -7.54
CA GLY A 109 7.17 -12.15 -8.35
C GLY A 109 6.96 -12.04 -9.87
N HIS A 110 5.73 -11.93 -10.36
CA HIS A 110 5.46 -11.60 -11.77
C HIS A 110 5.11 -10.12 -11.90
N PHE A 111 5.66 -9.42 -12.88
CA PHE A 111 5.37 -8.01 -13.07
C PHE A 111 4.89 -7.68 -14.48
N LYS A 112 4.18 -6.56 -14.58
CA LYS A 112 3.84 -5.95 -15.85
C LYS A 112 3.90 -4.43 -15.70
N LYS A 113 4.52 -3.78 -16.68
CA LYS A 113 4.66 -2.33 -16.78
C LYS A 113 3.63 -1.83 -17.79
N TYR A 114 2.94 -0.75 -17.46
CA TYR A 114 1.91 -0.13 -18.27
C TYR A 114 2.15 1.37 -18.35
N GLU A 115 1.90 1.96 -19.50
CA GLU A 115 1.76 3.41 -19.63
C GLU A 115 0.42 3.86 -19.07
N PHE A 116 0.35 5.11 -18.57
CA PHE A 116 -0.93 5.71 -18.20
C PHE A 116 -1.88 5.81 -19.40
N SER A 117 -1.36 5.91 -20.61
CA SER A 117 -2.11 5.91 -21.87
C SER A 117 -2.86 4.59 -22.12
N GLU A 118 -2.40 3.49 -21.52
CA GLU A 118 -3.00 2.16 -21.62
C GLU A 118 -4.12 1.93 -20.60
N ILE A 119 -4.33 2.87 -19.66
CA ILE A 119 -5.41 2.79 -18.69
C ILE A 119 -6.74 3.07 -19.41
N GLU A 120 -7.61 2.08 -19.42
CA GLU A 120 -8.97 2.19 -19.95
C GLU A 120 -9.89 2.83 -18.91
N THR A 121 -9.85 2.34 -17.67
CA THR A 121 -10.63 2.90 -16.56
C THR A 121 -9.80 2.96 -15.29
N SER A 122 -9.89 4.09 -14.59
CA SER A 122 -9.34 4.29 -13.25
C SER A 122 -10.47 4.77 -12.34
N THR A 123 -10.83 3.99 -11.32
CA THR A 123 -11.89 4.36 -10.38
C THR A 123 -11.46 4.11 -8.94
N TYR A 124 -11.54 5.13 -8.09
CA TYR A 124 -11.37 4.97 -6.65
C TYR A 124 -12.73 4.69 -6.01
N HIS A 125 -12.82 3.55 -5.34
CA HIS A 125 -13.97 3.11 -4.57
C HIS A 125 -13.71 3.40 -3.10
N LEU A 126 -14.47 4.34 -2.54
CA LEU A 126 -14.16 5.00 -1.27
C LEU A 126 -15.35 4.91 -0.31
N GLY A 127 -15.08 4.91 1.00
CA GLY A 127 -16.15 5.01 2.00
C GLY A 127 -16.93 6.33 1.89
N ILE A 128 -18.26 6.29 1.97
CA ILE A 128 -19.10 7.51 1.99
C ILE A 128 -18.83 8.38 3.23
N TYR A 129 -18.35 7.79 4.31
CA TYR A 129 -18.11 8.46 5.59
C TYR A 129 -16.66 8.96 5.76
N TYR A 130 -15.83 8.80 4.72
CA TYR A 130 -14.44 9.24 4.77
C TYR A 130 -14.31 10.73 4.43
N LYS A 131 -13.57 11.48 5.25
CA LYS A 131 -13.18 12.87 4.96
C LYS A 131 -12.05 12.87 3.94
N GLN A 132 -12.33 13.34 2.73
CA GLN A 132 -11.39 13.26 1.61
C GLN A 132 -11.05 14.67 1.11
N ALA A 133 -9.97 14.79 0.35
CA ALA A 133 -9.56 16.06 -0.25
C ALA A 133 -10.61 16.69 -1.20
N ILE A 134 -11.58 15.89 -1.66
CA ILE A 134 -12.52 16.24 -2.74
C ILE A 134 -13.90 16.64 -2.20
N ASP A 135 -14.32 16.04 -1.09
CA ASP A 135 -15.61 16.29 -0.46
C ASP A 135 -15.50 16.04 1.04
N ASN A 136 -15.66 17.10 1.83
CA ASN A 136 -15.34 17.12 3.27
C ASN A 136 -16.48 17.67 4.15
N TRP A 137 -17.53 18.28 3.57
CA TRP A 137 -18.27 19.29 4.35
C TRP A 137 -19.30 18.77 5.36
N VAL A 138 -19.74 17.50 5.30
CA VAL A 138 -20.76 17.00 6.26
C VAL A 138 -20.62 15.50 6.57
N ARG A 139 -19.43 14.90 6.37
CA ARG A 139 -19.26 13.44 6.52
C ARG A 139 -18.88 13.06 7.95
N GLU A 140 -19.76 12.30 8.61
CA GLU A 140 -19.48 11.65 9.88
C GLU A 140 -18.51 10.49 9.69
N TYR A 141 -17.58 10.31 10.61
CA TYR A 141 -16.56 9.27 10.52
C TYR A 141 -17.14 7.90 10.87
N ALA A 142 -16.84 6.90 10.05
CA ALA A 142 -17.05 5.49 10.37
C ALA A 142 -15.76 4.69 10.19
N ILE A 143 -15.48 3.73 11.08
CA ILE A 143 -14.21 2.97 11.09
C ILE A 143 -13.96 2.27 9.75
N HIS A 144 -14.99 1.68 9.14
CA HIS A 144 -14.88 1.01 7.84
C HIS A 144 -14.66 1.99 6.66
N SER A 145 -14.87 3.29 6.87
CA SER A 145 -14.71 4.30 5.81
C SER A 145 -13.25 4.61 5.47
N ASP A 146 -12.34 4.26 6.37
CA ASP A 146 -10.88 4.30 6.16
C ASP A 146 -10.40 3.28 5.12
N PHE A 147 -11.29 2.45 4.58
CA PHE A 147 -10.95 1.44 3.59
C PHE A 147 -11.42 1.89 2.21
N GLY A 148 -10.57 1.67 1.21
CA GLY A 148 -10.89 1.94 -0.18
C GLY A 148 -10.07 1.08 -1.10
N TYR A 149 -10.54 0.92 -2.34
CA TYR A 149 -9.77 0.24 -3.36
C TYR A 149 -9.79 1.02 -4.67
N TRP A 150 -8.69 0.90 -5.40
CA TRP A 150 -8.53 1.40 -6.73
C TRP A 150 -8.78 0.29 -7.73
N ASP A 151 -9.84 0.46 -8.51
CA ASP A 151 -10.18 -0.37 -9.66
C ASP A 151 -9.49 0.18 -10.91
N LEU A 152 -8.48 -0.56 -11.37
CA LEU A 152 -7.66 -0.17 -12.50
C LEU A 152 -7.80 -1.20 -13.60
N LYS A 153 -8.33 -0.77 -14.75
CA LYS A 153 -8.49 -1.59 -15.96
C LYS A 153 -7.65 -1.01 -17.08
N PHE A 154 -6.94 -1.86 -17.79
CA PHE A 154 -6.11 -1.52 -18.94
C PHE A 154 -6.78 -1.96 -20.25
N LYS A 155 -6.43 -1.28 -21.35
CA LYS A 155 -6.96 -1.53 -22.70
C LYS A 155 -6.75 -2.97 -23.19
N ASN A 156 -5.72 -3.64 -22.69
CA ASN A 156 -5.42 -5.03 -22.99
C ASN A 156 -6.30 -6.04 -22.23
N GLY A 157 -7.25 -5.56 -21.43
CA GLY A 157 -8.17 -6.36 -20.61
C GLY A 157 -7.68 -6.63 -19.19
N ASP A 158 -6.42 -6.33 -18.86
CA ASP A 158 -5.92 -6.54 -17.50
C ASP A 158 -6.65 -5.65 -16.50
N ARG A 159 -6.97 -6.21 -15.34
CA ARG A 159 -7.67 -5.49 -14.27
C ARG A 159 -7.09 -5.80 -12.91
N TYR A 160 -6.89 -4.77 -12.11
CA TYR A 160 -6.33 -4.85 -10.77
C TYR A 160 -7.20 -4.12 -9.77
N TYR A 161 -7.35 -4.73 -8.60
CA TYR A 161 -7.97 -4.11 -7.43
C TYR A 161 -6.87 -3.85 -6.41
N ILE A 162 -6.45 -2.59 -6.30
CA ILE A 162 -5.34 -2.17 -5.42
C ILE A 162 -5.96 -1.48 -4.22
N SER A 163 -5.94 -2.11 -3.05
CA SER A 163 -6.43 -1.46 -1.83
C SER A 163 -5.51 -0.34 -1.34
N ASN A 164 -6.09 0.51 -0.50
CA ASN A 164 -5.34 1.52 0.23
C ASN A 164 -4.43 0.96 1.35
N LEU A 165 -4.34 -0.37 1.49
CA LEU A 165 -3.26 -1.01 2.26
C LEU A 165 -1.93 -0.99 1.50
N ILE A 166 -1.93 -0.72 0.19
CA ILE A 166 -0.72 -0.56 -0.64
C ILE A 166 -0.47 0.91 -0.96
N VAL A 167 -1.44 1.56 -1.61
CA VAL A 167 -1.32 2.95 -2.09
C VAL A 167 -2.32 3.80 -1.32
N ASP A 168 -1.87 4.75 -0.52
CA ASP A 168 -2.77 5.68 0.17
C ASP A 168 -3.27 6.74 -0.82
N PHE A 169 -4.44 6.50 -1.41
CA PHE A 169 -5.12 7.43 -2.33
C PHE A 169 -6.34 8.09 -1.69
N LEU A 170 -6.55 7.94 -0.37
CA LEU A 170 -7.72 8.48 0.31
C LEU A 170 -7.66 10.01 0.50
N HIS A 171 -6.46 10.54 0.62
CA HIS A 171 -6.19 11.94 0.96
C HIS A 171 -5.60 12.74 -0.19
N GLU A 172 -5.24 12.07 -1.27
CA GLU A 172 -4.54 12.66 -2.41
C GLU A 172 -5.50 12.82 -3.58
N TYR A 173 -5.37 13.94 -4.30
CA TYR A 173 -6.02 14.06 -5.60
C TYR A 173 -5.48 12.98 -6.54
N ALA A 174 -6.34 12.44 -7.41
CA ALA A 174 -5.91 11.43 -8.35
C ALA A 174 -4.84 11.98 -9.29
N PHE A 175 -3.71 11.30 -9.33
CA PHE A 175 -2.60 11.62 -10.23
C PHE A 175 -2.84 11.14 -11.67
N ILE A 176 -3.77 10.19 -11.87
CA ILE A 176 -4.21 9.76 -13.21
C ILE A 176 -5.42 10.59 -13.64
N LYS A 177 -5.27 11.25 -14.79
CA LYS A 177 -6.34 12.05 -15.41
C LYS A 177 -7.60 11.21 -15.62
N LYS A 178 -8.78 11.83 -15.38
CA LYS A 178 -10.11 11.21 -15.53
C LYS A 178 -10.38 10.03 -14.58
N THR A 179 -9.62 9.89 -13.50
CA THR A 179 -9.97 8.95 -12.42
C THR A 179 -11.33 9.32 -11.85
N LYS A 180 -12.24 8.35 -11.79
CA LYS A 180 -13.58 8.52 -11.22
C LYS A 180 -13.57 8.21 -9.73
N TYR A 181 -14.46 8.85 -8.98
CA TYR A 181 -14.66 8.62 -7.56
C TYR A 181 -16.03 7.99 -7.35
N ARG A 182 -16.06 6.84 -6.68
CA ARG A 182 -17.29 6.12 -6.35
C ARG A 182 -17.37 5.91 -4.85
N PHE A 183 -18.28 6.64 -4.22
CA PHE A 183 -18.53 6.48 -2.80
C PHE A 183 -19.47 5.30 -2.54
N ARG A 184 -19.12 4.50 -1.54
CA ARG A 184 -19.88 3.32 -1.11
C ARG A 184 -20.02 3.31 0.40
N PHE A 185 -21.17 2.85 0.88
CA PHE A 185 -21.32 2.50 2.29
C PHE A 185 -20.29 1.44 2.68
N PHE A 186 -20.23 0.37 1.89
CA PHE A 186 -19.26 -0.71 2.05
C PHE A 186 -18.41 -0.88 0.78
N PRO A 187 -17.12 -0.49 0.77
CA PRO A 187 -16.27 -0.54 -0.41
C PRO A 187 -15.73 -1.95 -0.70
N TYR A 188 -16.60 -2.96 -0.77
CA TYR A 188 -16.17 -4.32 -1.10
C TYR A 188 -15.78 -4.47 -2.58
N ILE A 189 -14.81 -5.34 -2.86
CA ILE A 189 -14.37 -5.65 -4.22
C ILE A 189 -15.30 -6.70 -4.82
N ASN A 190 -16.10 -6.29 -5.81
CA ASN A 190 -16.94 -7.23 -6.56
C ASN A 190 -16.20 -7.77 -7.80
N THR A 191 -15.87 -9.07 -7.79
CA THR A 191 -15.20 -9.75 -8.92
C THR A 191 -16.11 -10.60 -9.79
N SER A 192 -17.43 -10.63 -9.55
CA SER A 192 -18.35 -11.54 -10.25
C SER A 192 -18.38 -11.34 -11.78
N ASN A 193 -17.90 -10.19 -12.27
CA ASN A 193 -17.90 -9.84 -13.68
C ASN A 193 -16.48 -9.74 -14.30
N SER A 194 -15.46 -10.41 -13.72
CA SER A 194 -14.09 -10.34 -14.24
C SER A 194 -13.90 -11.24 -15.46
N LYS A 195 -13.97 -10.67 -16.68
CA LYS A 195 -13.49 -11.34 -17.90
C LYS A 195 -11.96 -11.54 -17.81
N LYS A 196 -11.54 -12.81 -17.78
CA LYS A 196 -10.18 -13.41 -17.91
C LYS A 196 -9.10 -12.96 -16.91
N ALA A 197 -8.48 -13.96 -16.28
CA ALA A 197 -7.33 -13.79 -15.39
C ALA A 197 -6.09 -13.29 -16.16
N VAL A 198 -5.38 -12.35 -15.54
CA VAL A 198 -4.16 -11.69 -16.06
C VAL A 198 -3.05 -12.70 -16.34
N LYS A 199 -2.43 -12.64 -17.53
CA LYS A 199 -1.14 -13.31 -17.81
C LYS A 199 0.01 -12.32 -17.54
N LEU A 200 0.61 -12.41 -16.36
CA LEU A 200 1.77 -11.59 -15.96
C LEU A 200 3.08 -12.17 -16.53
N LYS A 201 4.00 -11.31 -16.98
CA LYS A 201 5.36 -11.74 -17.38
C LYS A 201 6.17 -12.06 -16.12
N ARG A 202 6.95 -13.16 -16.14
CA ARG A 202 7.83 -13.55 -15.02
C ARG A 202 8.92 -12.49 -14.86
N ALA A 203 9.21 -12.06 -13.63
CA ALA A 203 10.34 -11.19 -13.42
C ALA A 203 11.63 -11.91 -13.83
N LYS A 204 12.56 -11.19 -14.47
CA LYS A 204 13.93 -11.71 -14.64
C LYS A 204 14.54 -11.78 -13.25
N GLU A 205 14.78 -13.00 -12.76
CA GLU A 205 15.47 -13.21 -11.49
C GLU A 205 16.84 -12.55 -11.60
N LYS A 206 17.21 -11.68 -10.63
CA LYS A 206 18.54 -11.06 -10.63
C LYS A 206 19.57 -12.18 -10.68
N THR A 207 20.45 -12.13 -11.68
CA THR A 207 21.52 -13.13 -11.80
C THR A 207 22.41 -13.04 -10.56
N ASN A 208 23.09 -14.13 -10.19
CA ASN A 208 24.01 -14.11 -9.05
C ASN A 208 25.09 -13.02 -9.22
N ILE A 209 25.51 -12.74 -10.45
CA ILE A 209 26.40 -11.64 -10.81
C ILE A 209 25.82 -10.28 -10.39
N GLU A 210 24.56 -9.98 -10.73
CA GLU A 210 23.89 -8.71 -10.36
C GLU A 210 23.78 -8.54 -8.84
N LYS A 211 23.51 -9.63 -8.10
CA LYS A 211 23.50 -9.63 -6.63
C LYS A 211 24.89 -9.32 -6.06
N PHE A 212 25.94 -9.89 -6.63
CA PHE A 212 27.32 -9.60 -6.22
C PHE A 212 27.75 -8.17 -6.60
N VAL A 213 27.33 -7.66 -7.75
CA VAL A 213 27.61 -6.28 -8.18
C VAL A 213 27.04 -5.29 -7.17
N GLU A 214 25.79 -5.45 -6.72
CA GLU A 214 25.20 -4.60 -5.67
C GLU A 214 25.97 -4.71 -4.34
N LYS A 215 26.32 -5.94 -3.93
CA LYS A 215 27.09 -6.17 -2.70
C LYS A 215 28.49 -5.54 -2.74
N PHE A 216 29.08 -5.42 -3.94
CA PHE A 216 30.45 -4.95 -4.12
C PHE A 216 30.56 -3.45 -4.39
N GLN A 217 29.46 -2.73 -4.59
CA GLN A 217 29.47 -1.27 -4.69
C GLN A 217 30.10 -0.60 -3.46
N SER A 218 29.86 -1.14 -2.27
CA SER A 218 30.39 -0.64 -0.99
C SER A 218 31.85 -1.04 -0.71
N LYS A 219 32.45 -1.92 -1.53
CA LYS A 219 33.85 -2.34 -1.37
C LYS A 219 34.82 -1.32 -1.99
N ASN A 220 35.98 -1.15 -1.38
CA ASN A 220 37.06 -0.33 -1.93
C ASN A 220 37.89 -1.10 -2.97
N GLU A 221 38.73 -0.41 -3.73
CA GLU A 221 39.51 -1.03 -4.82
C GLU A 221 40.44 -2.14 -4.35
N LYS A 222 41.08 -1.98 -3.18
CA LYS A 222 41.97 -2.99 -2.59
C LYS A 222 41.21 -4.30 -2.32
N GLN A 223 39.99 -4.20 -1.78
CA GLN A 223 39.11 -5.35 -1.53
C GLN A 223 38.58 -5.99 -2.81
N LEU A 224 38.37 -5.20 -3.87
CA LEU A 224 37.96 -5.74 -5.18
C LEU A 224 39.11 -6.49 -5.85
N ARG A 225 40.33 -5.95 -5.79
CA ARG A 225 41.55 -6.60 -6.30
C ARG A 225 41.86 -7.89 -5.56
N GLU A 226 41.71 -7.92 -4.23
CA GLU A 226 41.88 -9.14 -3.44
C GLU A 226 40.94 -10.29 -3.89
N ILE A 227 39.71 -9.96 -4.32
CA ILE A 227 38.75 -10.94 -4.88
C ILE A 227 39.22 -11.43 -6.26
N LEU A 228 39.84 -10.56 -7.05
CA LEU A 228 40.41 -10.90 -8.36
C LEU A 228 41.72 -11.67 -8.26
N ASP A 229 42.50 -11.48 -7.20
CA ASP A 229 43.77 -12.18 -7.00
C ASP A 229 43.54 -13.58 -6.43
N ASN A 230 42.47 -13.76 -5.65
CA ASN A 230 42.10 -15.03 -5.02
C ASN A 230 40.93 -15.74 -5.75
N LYS A 231 40.94 -15.79 -7.09
CA LYS A 231 39.81 -16.29 -7.91
C LYS A 231 39.36 -17.72 -7.55
N THR A 232 40.24 -18.55 -7.02
CA THR A 232 39.95 -19.94 -6.61
C THR A 232 39.12 -20.04 -5.33
N LYS A 233 39.14 -19.01 -4.47
CA LYS A 233 38.41 -18.97 -3.19
C LYS A 233 36.99 -18.42 -3.34
N TYR A 234 36.68 -17.77 -4.46
CA TYR A 234 35.42 -17.08 -4.70
C TYR A 234 34.62 -17.73 -5.84
N GLN A 235 33.29 -17.57 -5.80
CA GLN A 235 32.42 -18.02 -6.87
C GLN A 235 32.75 -17.28 -8.18
N LYS A 236 32.72 -17.97 -9.32
CA LYS A 236 33.00 -17.37 -10.65
C LYS A 236 32.16 -16.11 -10.91
N ASP A 237 30.91 -16.10 -10.45
CA ASP A 237 30.00 -14.96 -10.58
C ASP A 237 30.40 -13.76 -9.71
N ALA A 238 30.99 -14.01 -8.54
CA ALA A 238 31.54 -12.96 -7.67
C ALA A 238 32.80 -12.36 -8.30
N VAL A 239 33.69 -13.18 -8.88
CA VAL A 239 34.89 -12.68 -9.59
C VAL A 239 34.50 -11.77 -10.75
N LYS A 240 33.53 -12.18 -11.59
CA LYS A 240 32.99 -11.34 -12.67
C LYS A 240 32.36 -10.04 -12.16
N ALA A 241 31.61 -10.10 -11.06
CA ALA A 241 31.03 -8.92 -10.44
C ALA A 241 32.10 -7.93 -9.94
N ALA A 242 33.21 -8.44 -9.37
CA ALA A 242 34.32 -7.60 -8.93
C ALA A 242 35.00 -6.90 -10.11
N GLU A 243 35.18 -7.58 -11.25
CA GLU A 243 35.70 -6.98 -12.49
C GLU A 243 34.80 -5.85 -13.01
N ILE A 244 33.48 -6.07 -13.00
CA ILE A 244 32.49 -5.07 -13.46
C ILE A 244 32.53 -3.82 -12.57
N VAL A 245 32.55 -3.99 -11.25
CA VAL A 245 32.56 -2.88 -10.29
C VAL A 245 33.88 -2.10 -10.36
N LEU A 246 35.02 -2.80 -10.48
CA LEU A 246 36.33 -2.16 -10.58
C LEU A 246 36.46 -1.36 -11.89
N LYS A 247 35.98 -1.89 -13.02
CA LYS A 247 35.95 -1.16 -14.29
C LYS A 247 35.10 0.11 -14.20
N ARG A 248 33.95 0.06 -13.52
CA ARG A 248 33.10 1.25 -13.32
C ARG A 248 33.79 2.33 -12.51
N LYS A 249 34.43 1.95 -11.39
CA LYS A 249 35.18 2.90 -10.55
C LYS A 249 36.35 3.55 -11.29
N ASN A 250 37.07 2.80 -12.11
CA ASN A 250 38.16 3.35 -12.93
C ASN A 250 37.67 4.30 -14.04
N ILE A 251 36.47 4.09 -14.59
CA ILE A 251 35.87 5.00 -15.56
C ILE A 251 35.46 6.32 -14.89
N ASP A 252 34.85 6.25 -13.71
CA ASP A 252 34.43 7.43 -12.94
C ASP A 252 35.65 8.27 -12.45
N ASN A 253 36.79 7.64 -12.18
CA ASN A 253 38.04 8.31 -11.79
C ASN A 253 38.79 8.96 -12.97
N ASN A 254 38.52 8.54 -14.22
CA ASN A 254 39.15 9.09 -15.44
C ASN A 254 38.33 10.24 -16.08
N GLN A 255 37.22 10.66 -15.45
CA GLN A 255 36.40 11.80 -15.90
C GLN A 255 36.67 13.10 -15.13
N TYR A 256 37.74 13.15 -14.33
CA TYR A 256 38.24 14.35 -13.65
C TYR A 256 39.68 14.64 -14.03
#